data_AF-J7INW8-F1
#
_entry.id   AF-J7INW8-F1
#
_cell.length_a   1.000
_cell.length_b   1.000
_cell.length_c   1.000
_cell.angle_alpha   90.00
_cell.angle_beta   90.00
_cell.angle_gamma   90.00
#
_symmetry.space_group_name_H-M   'P 1'
#
loop_
_entity.id
_entity.type
_entity.pdbx_description
1 polymer ?
#
loop_
_entity_poly.entity_id
_entity_poly.type
_entity_poly.pdbx_seq_one_letter_code
_entity_poly.pdbx_strand_id
1 'polypeptide(L)'
;SPQQIFGALIKTFYAERTGIHPANIVSVALMPCSAKKFECNRPEMNSSGYKDVDYGLTTRELAQMIKEAGIFLPEMPQSHFDDPFGDASGAGLIFGATGGVMEAA
;
A
#
# COMPACT_ATOMS: atom_id res chain seq x y z
N SER A 1 0.92 -7.18 -8.86
CA SER A 1 2.11 -6.43 -8.43
C SER A 1 2.15 -6.37 -6.90
N PRO A 2 3.23 -5.88 -6.24
CA PRO A 2 3.28 -5.77 -4.77
C PRO A 2 2.04 -5.10 -4.16
N GLN A 3 1.52 -4.06 -4.80
CA GLN A 3 0.26 -3.40 -4.40
C GLN A 3 -0.92 -4.38 -4.25
N GLN A 4 -1.17 -5.21 -5.28
CA GLN A 4 -2.34 -6.08 -5.31
C GLN A 4 -2.19 -7.28 -4.40
N ILE A 5 -0.99 -7.85 -4.34
CA ILE A 5 -0.67 -8.93 -3.41
C ILE A 5 -0.89 -8.45 -1.97
N PHE A 6 -0.41 -7.24 -1.66
CA PHE A 6 -0.58 -6.66 -0.32
C PHE A 6 -2.04 -6.36 0.00
N GLY A 7 -2.81 -5.79 -0.95
CA GLY A 7 -4.24 -5.56 -0.78
C GLY A 7 -5.02 -6.83 -0.44
N ALA A 8 -4.76 -7.91 -1.17
CA ALA A 8 -5.36 -9.22 -0.91
C ALA A 8 -4.98 -9.76 0.49
N LEU A 9 -3.71 -9.66 0.89
CA LEU A 9 -3.24 -10.07 2.23
C LEU A 9 -3.91 -9.26 3.36
N ILE A 10 -4.10 -7.96 3.16
CA ILE A 10 -4.75 -7.08 4.14
C ILE A 10 -6.21 -7.50 4.40
N LYS A 11 -6.94 -7.88 3.34
CA LYS A 11 -8.35 -8.29 3.45
C LYS A 11 -8.57 -9.78 3.70
N THR A 12 -7.50 -10.57 3.76
CA THR A 12 -7.57 -12.00 4.11
C THR A 12 -6.80 -12.26 5.40
N PHE A 13 -5.48 -12.44 5.31
CA PHE A 13 -4.62 -12.77 6.43
C PHE A 13 -4.68 -11.78 7.60
N TYR A 14 -4.59 -10.47 7.31
CA TYR A 14 -4.62 -9.46 8.37
C TYR A 14 -6.02 -9.32 9.00
N ALA A 15 -7.05 -9.34 8.17
CA ALA A 15 -8.45 -9.32 8.61
C ALA A 15 -8.75 -10.49 9.57
N GLU A 16 -8.33 -11.70 9.20
CA GLU A 16 -8.45 -12.89 10.04
C GLU A 16 -7.67 -12.73 11.36
N ARG A 17 -6.39 -12.32 11.29
CA ARG A 17 -5.53 -12.18 12.46
C ARG A 17 -6.01 -11.12 13.47
N THR A 18 -6.64 -10.06 12.99
CA THR A 18 -7.14 -8.95 13.82
C THR A 18 -8.61 -9.06 14.18
N GLY A 19 -9.33 -10.06 13.64
CA GLY A 19 -10.76 -10.22 13.84
C GLY A 19 -11.61 -9.12 13.20
N ILE A 20 -11.05 -8.34 12.28
CA ILE A 20 -11.77 -7.29 11.56
C ILE A 20 -12.45 -7.92 10.34
N HIS A 21 -13.76 -7.69 10.20
CA HIS A 21 -14.47 -8.14 9.01
C HIS A 21 -13.90 -7.46 7.75
N PRO A 22 -13.53 -8.17 6.68
CA PRO A 22 -12.86 -7.58 5.50
C PRO A 22 -13.63 -6.43 4.85
N ALA A 23 -14.97 -6.48 4.88
CA ALA A 23 -15.82 -5.41 4.36
C ALA A 23 -15.66 -4.06 5.10
N ASN A 24 -15.12 -4.06 6.31
CA ASN A 24 -14.87 -2.88 7.12
C ASN A 24 -13.46 -2.31 6.91
N ILE A 25 -12.64 -2.94 6.06
CA ILE A 25 -11.27 -2.50 5.77
C ILE A 25 -11.26 -1.68 4.48
N VAL A 26 -10.76 -0.46 4.57
CA VAL A 26 -10.44 0.40 3.42
C VAL A 26 -8.93 0.39 3.21
N SER A 27 -8.49 -0.26 2.13
CA SER A 27 -7.10 -0.35 1.69
C SER A 27 -6.76 0.79 0.73
N VAL A 28 -5.82 1.64 1.13
CA VAL A 28 -5.37 2.80 0.34
C VAL A 28 -3.90 2.65 0.00
N ALA A 29 -3.61 2.51 -1.29
CA ALA A 29 -2.25 2.33 -1.79
C ALA A 29 -1.61 3.67 -2.16
N LEU A 30 -0.54 4.07 -1.46
CA LEU A 30 0.33 5.17 -1.86
C LEU A 30 1.32 4.71 -2.93
N MET A 31 1.33 5.35 -4.09
CA MET A 31 2.12 4.94 -5.24
C MET A 31 2.78 6.12 -5.97
N PRO A 32 4.02 5.98 -6.45
CA PRO A 32 4.65 6.98 -7.32
C PRO A 32 4.16 6.91 -8.78
N CYS A 33 3.03 6.24 -9.06
CA CYS A 33 2.56 5.96 -10.41
C CYS A 33 1.04 6.15 -10.52
N SER A 34 0.58 6.92 -11.51
CA SER A 34 -0.84 7.13 -11.76
C SER A 34 -1.53 5.87 -12.33
N ALA A 35 -0.82 5.04 -13.11
CA ALA A 35 -1.37 3.81 -13.68
C ALA A 35 -1.81 2.80 -12.60
N LYS A 36 -1.28 2.90 -11.38
CA LYS A 36 -1.70 2.08 -10.24
C LYS A 36 -3.15 2.31 -9.82
N LYS A 37 -3.70 3.51 -10.10
CA LYS A 37 -5.14 3.77 -9.94
C LYS A 37 -5.97 2.94 -10.91
N PHE A 38 -5.51 2.78 -12.15
CA PHE A 38 -6.17 1.86 -13.07
C PHE A 38 -6.02 0.42 -12.59
N GLU A 39 -4.81 0.01 -12.18
CA GLU A 39 -4.55 -1.36 -11.70
C GLU A 39 -5.51 -1.77 -10.57
N CYS A 40 -5.77 -0.92 -9.57
CA CYS A 40 -6.68 -1.26 -8.46
C CYS A 40 -8.17 -1.24 -8.84
N ASN A 41 -8.54 -0.71 -10.00
CA ASN A 41 -9.92 -0.70 -10.48
C ASN A 41 -10.19 -1.77 -11.55
N ARG A 42 -9.22 -2.66 -11.83
CA ARG A 42 -9.44 -3.78 -12.75
C ARG A 42 -10.48 -4.75 -12.16
N PRO A 43 -11.48 -5.21 -12.93
CA PRO A 43 -12.58 -6.04 -12.42
C PRO A 43 -12.13 -7.33 -11.72
N GLU A 44 -10.98 -7.89 -12.12
CA GLU A 44 -10.41 -9.11 -11.54
C GLU A 44 -9.57 -8.90 -10.26
N MET A 45 -9.38 -7.65 -9.81
CA MET A 45 -8.60 -7.36 -8.59
C MET A 45 -9.46 -7.48 -7.34
N ASN A 46 -9.95 -8.70 -7.13
CA ASN A 46 -10.87 -9.05 -6.07
C ASN A 46 -10.59 -10.44 -5.45
N SER A 47 -9.31 -10.81 -5.36
CA SER A 47 -8.85 -12.12 -4.88
C SER A 47 -9.29 -12.41 -3.45
N SER A 48 -9.47 -11.37 -2.63
CA SER A 48 -9.98 -11.45 -1.27
C SER A 48 -11.51 -11.67 -1.17
N GLY A 49 -12.23 -11.70 -2.30
CA GLY A 49 -13.70 -11.64 -2.34
C GLY A 49 -14.26 -10.22 -2.20
N TYR A 50 -13.39 -9.24 -1.97
CA TYR A 50 -13.66 -7.81 -1.99
C TYR A 50 -12.69 -7.15 -2.94
N LYS A 51 -12.89 -5.88 -3.27
CA LYS A 51 -11.87 -5.11 -4.01
C LYS A 51 -10.58 -5.09 -3.19
N ASP A 52 -9.49 -5.65 -3.74
CA ASP A 52 -8.26 -5.89 -2.96
C ASP A 52 -7.60 -4.58 -2.49
N VAL A 53 -7.63 -3.55 -3.34
CA VAL A 53 -7.17 -2.18 -3.03
C VAL A 53 -8.28 -1.20 -3.40
N ASP A 54 -8.82 -0.48 -2.42
CA ASP A 54 -9.98 0.40 -2.62
C ASP A 54 -9.60 1.66 -3.38
N TYR A 55 -8.48 2.28 -3.01
CA TYR A 55 -8.02 3.54 -3.58
C TYR A 55 -6.51 3.52 -3.86
N GLY A 56 -6.11 4.09 -5.00
CA GLY A 56 -4.72 4.44 -5.28
C GLY A 56 -4.51 5.93 -5.12
N LEU A 57 -3.55 6.34 -4.30
CA LEU A 57 -3.11 7.72 -4.12
C LEU A 57 -1.73 7.90 -4.74
N THR A 58 -1.52 9.01 -5.46
CA THR A 58 -0.18 9.37 -5.92
C THR A 58 0.62 10.04 -4.82
N THR A 59 1.95 10.04 -4.94
CA THR A 59 2.83 10.81 -4.06
C THR A 59 2.45 12.28 -3.97
N ARG A 60 1.98 12.89 -5.08
CA ARG A 60 1.55 14.29 -5.09
C ARG A 60 0.26 14.53 -4.30
N GLU A 61 -0.70 13.62 -4.40
CA GLU A 61 -1.96 13.72 -3.66
C GLU A 61 -1.74 13.56 -2.15
N LEU A 62 -0.91 12.59 -1.74
CA LEU A 62 -0.57 12.47 -0.33
C LEU A 62 0.21 13.70 0.18
N ALA A 63 1.17 14.21 -0.59
CA ALA A 63 1.89 15.43 -0.22
C ALA A 63 0.95 16.63 -0.04
N GLN A 64 -0.07 16.74 -0.88
CA GLN A 64 -1.12 17.75 -0.72
C GLN A 64 -1.93 17.54 0.57
N MET A 65 -2.38 16.32 0.86
CA MET A 65 -3.12 16.01 2.10
C MET A 65 -2.30 16.30 3.36
N ILE A 66 -1.01 15.95 3.38
CA ILE A 66 -0.09 16.25 4.48
C ILE A 66 0.00 17.77 4.72
N LYS A 67 0.12 18.54 3.62
CA LYS A 67 0.18 20.01 3.69
C LYS A 67 -1.15 20.61 4.18
N GLU A 68 -2.28 20.11 3.68
CA GLU A 68 -3.63 20.56 4.09
C GLU A 68 -3.94 20.22 5.56
N ALA A 69 -3.37 19.13 6.08
CA ALA A 69 -3.44 18.77 7.49
C ALA A 69 -2.53 19.63 8.40
N GLY A 70 -1.73 20.55 7.83
CA GLY A 70 -0.80 21.39 8.59
C GLY A 70 0.43 20.65 9.11
N ILE A 71 0.75 19.48 8.56
CA ILE A 71 1.87 18.64 9.00
C ILE A 71 3.14 19.05 8.27
N PHE A 72 4.19 19.39 9.03
CA PHE A 72 5.52 19.59 8.48
C PHE A 72 6.33 18.29 8.56
N LEU A 73 6.23 17.47 7.51
CA LEU A 73 6.80 16.13 7.46
C LEU A 73 8.29 16.02 7.86
N PRO A 74 9.19 16.97 7.49
CA PRO A 74 10.60 16.90 7.88
C PRO A 74 10.88 16.96 9.39
N GLU A 75 9.96 17.50 10.18
CA GLU A 75 10.10 17.60 11.65
C GLU A 75 9.37 16.48 12.40
N MET A 76 8.65 15.61 11.70
CA MET A 76 7.99 14.48 12.35
C MET A 76 9.04 13.48 12.86
N PRO A 77 8.89 12.96 14.10
CA PRO A 77 9.76 11.91 14.59
C PRO A 77 9.56 10.64 13.74
N GLN A 78 10.65 9.91 13.53
CA GLN A 78 10.57 8.61 12.87
C GLN A 78 9.81 7.64 13.77
N SER A 79 8.94 6.84 13.16
CA SER A 79 8.26 5.72 13.79
C SER A 79 8.46 4.46 12.95
N HIS A 80 8.28 3.31 13.58
CA HIS A 80 8.19 2.04 12.86
C HIS A 80 6.81 1.91 12.18
N PHE A 81 6.75 1.07 11.15
CA PHE A 81 5.49 0.63 10.56
C PHE A 81 4.78 -0.39 11.47
N ASP A 82 3.49 -0.59 11.25
CA ASP A 82 2.65 -1.46 12.08
C ASP A 82 2.91 -2.96 11.83
N ASP A 83 2.83 -3.75 12.90
CA ASP A 83 2.84 -5.21 12.82
C ASP A 83 1.56 -5.76 12.17
N PRO A 84 1.63 -6.87 11.40
CA PRO A 84 2.79 -7.75 11.18
C PRO A 84 3.59 -7.43 9.91
N PHE A 85 3.37 -6.27 9.28
CA PHE A 85 3.98 -5.92 8.00
C PHE A 85 5.04 -4.82 8.11
N GLY A 86 5.53 -4.58 9.33
CA GLY A 86 6.37 -3.44 9.61
C GLY A 86 7.78 -3.53 9.02
N ASP A 87 8.24 -4.75 8.77
CA ASP A 87 9.58 -5.03 8.27
C ASP A 87 9.59 -5.26 6.75
N ALA A 88 10.62 -4.71 6.09
CA ALA A 88 10.92 -4.96 4.69
C ALA A 88 12.38 -5.42 4.54
N SER A 89 12.63 -6.35 3.62
CA SER A 89 13.99 -6.71 3.25
C SER A 89 14.64 -5.63 2.37
N GLY A 90 15.98 -5.60 2.33
CA GLY A 90 16.72 -4.72 1.42
C GLY A 90 16.33 -4.93 -0.05
N ALA A 91 16.00 -6.18 -0.41
CA ALA A 91 15.49 -6.53 -1.74
C ALA A 91 14.17 -5.83 -2.05
N GLY A 92 13.23 -5.74 -1.10
CA GLY A 92 11.96 -5.03 -1.29
C GLY A 92 12.13 -3.53 -1.52
N LEU A 93 13.13 -2.90 -0.88
CA LEU A 93 13.37 -1.46 -0.97
C LEU A 93 13.80 -1.01 -2.37
N ILE A 94 14.52 -1.84 -3.12
CA ILE A 94 15.06 -1.48 -4.44
C ILE A 94 14.07 -1.66 -5.59
N PHE A 95 12.87 -2.19 -5.36
CA PHE A 95 11.86 -2.41 -6.41
C PHE A 95 11.48 -1.15 -7.20
N GLY A 96 11.63 0.03 -6.60
CA GLY A 96 11.33 1.31 -7.24
C GLY A 96 12.39 1.78 -8.24
N ALA A 97 13.59 1.20 -8.23
CA ALA A 97 14.66 1.52 -9.16
C ALA A 97 14.60 0.61 -10.40
N THR A 98 14.97 1.15 -11.57
CA THR A 98 15.10 0.31 -12.78
C THR A 98 16.14 -0.79 -12.54
N GLY A 99 15.83 -2.02 -12.94
CA GLY A 99 16.66 -3.20 -12.63
C GLY A 99 16.51 -3.74 -11.19
N GLY A 100 15.97 -2.96 -10.25
CA GLY A 100 15.89 -3.38 -8.85
C GLY A 100 14.96 -4.57 -8.59
N VAL A 101 13.90 -4.73 -9.39
CA VAL A 101 13.06 -5.95 -9.34
C VAL A 101 13.85 -7.20 -9.75
N MET A 102 14.79 -7.08 -10.69
CA MET A 102 15.61 -8.20 -11.15
C MET A 102 16.68 -8.56 -10.12
N GLU A 103 17.32 -7.55 -9.52
CA GLU A 103 18.33 -7.77 -8.46
C GLU A 103 17.73 -8.42 -7.21
N ALA A 104 16.44 -8.16 -6.95
CA ALA A 104 15.73 -8.69 -5.80
C ALA A 104 15.17 -10.12 -5.96
N ALA A 105 15.13 -10.66 -7.19
CA ALA A 105 14.49 -11.93 -7.53
C ALA A 105 15.47 -13.12 -7.47
#